data_AF-A0A7S2GWG5-F1
#
_entry.id   AF-A0A7S2GWG5-F1
#
_cell.length_a   1.000
_cell.length_b   1.000
_cell.length_c   1.000
_cell.angle_alpha   90.00
_cell.angle_beta   90.00
_cell.angle_gamma   90.00
#
_symmetry.space_group_name_H-M   'P 1'
#
loop_
_entity.id
_entity.type
_entity.pdbx_description
1 polymer ?
#
loop_
_entity_poly.entity_id
_entity_poly.type
_entity_poly.pdbx_seq_one_letter_code
_entity_poly.pdbx_strand_id
1 'polypeptide(L)'
;NTVDELLSCTDKLAAACSLLFIMMEPSLPICSAVALSAPKPITGKWPQAFPAKDLCSNCGLCKSSVGVASVTEACAFLGDGMSRVEALEATVHGRARSLDGDNLDEAHFGVHETIVLARGFLKNAQWTGVTTGIAIAWLESGMVDAVVVA
;
A
#
# COMPACT_ATOMS: atom_id res chain seq x y z
N ASN A 1 5.10 -21.65 20.00
CA ASN A 1 4.19 -22.01 21.12
C ASN A 1 3.22 -20.91 21.55
N THR A 2 2.90 -19.92 20.71
CA THR A 2 1.73 -19.02 20.93
C THR A 2 1.05 -18.62 19.61
N VAL A 3 1.49 -19.17 18.48
CA VAL A 3 0.95 -18.89 17.13
C VAL A 3 0.17 -20.07 16.57
N ASP A 4 0.60 -21.31 16.86
CA ASP A 4 -0.12 -22.53 16.45
C ASP A 4 -1.45 -22.73 17.23
N GLU A 5 -1.58 -22.18 18.43
CA GLU A 5 -2.83 -22.25 19.21
C GLU A 5 -3.93 -21.31 18.68
N LEU A 6 -3.55 -20.22 17.99
CA LEU A 6 -4.49 -19.25 17.44
C LEU A 6 -5.15 -19.75 16.14
N LEU A 7 -4.42 -20.48 15.30
CA LEU A 7 -4.98 -21.07 14.06
C LEU A 7 -5.96 -22.22 14.34
N SER A 8 -5.74 -22.99 15.41
CA SER A 8 -6.66 -24.06 15.85
C SER A 8 -8.04 -23.52 16.28
N CYS A 9 -8.09 -22.26 16.73
CA CYS A 9 -9.32 -21.64 17.22
C CYS A 9 -10.19 -21.09 16.08
N THR A 10 -9.58 -20.56 15.02
CA THR A 10 -10.30 -20.02 13.86
C THR A 10 -10.97 -21.11 13.02
N ASP A 11 -10.34 -22.27 12.86
CA ASP A 11 -10.89 -23.36 12.04
C ASP A 11 -12.04 -24.12 12.73
N LYS A 12 -12.08 -24.13 14.07
CA LYS A 12 -13.14 -24.80 14.84
C LYS A 12 -14.40 -23.95 15.01
N LEU A 13 -14.31 -22.63 14.88
CA LEU A 13 -15.49 -21.74 14.98
C LEU A 13 -16.36 -21.76 13.70
N ALA A 14 -15.78 -22.03 12.53
CA ALA A 14 -16.54 -22.09 11.28
C ALA A 14 -17.46 -23.32 11.18
N ALA A 15 -17.10 -24.45 11.82
CA ALA A 15 -17.83 -25.71 11.72
C ALA A 15 -18.98 -25.87 12.73
N ALA A 16 -19.04 -25.06 13.80
CA ALA A 16 -20.01 -25.24 14.89
C ALA A 16 -21.28 -24.35 14.77
N CYS A 17 -21.38 -23.50 13.74
CA CYS A 17 -22.47 -22.51 13.63
C CYS A 17 -23.75 -23.04 12.93
N SER A 18 -23.80 -24.33 12.54
CA SER A 18 -24.95 -24.85 11.76
C SER A 18 -25.86 -25.86 12.43
N LEU A 19 -25.63 -26.34 13.65
CA LEU A 19 -26.59 -27.22 14.32
C LEU A 19 -26.61 -27.03 15.83
N LEU A 20 -27.82 -27.15 16.39
CA LEU A 20 -28.18 -27.16 17.81
C LEU A 20 -28.50 -25.82 18.49
N PHE A 21 -29.66 -25.28 18.10
CA PHE A 21 -30.65 -24.81 19.07
C PHE A 21 -30.89 -25.88 20.14
N ILE A 22 -30.92 -25.49 21.42
CA ILE A 22 -31.57 -26.11 22.62
C ILE A 22 -30.63 -26.12 23.83
N MET A 23 -30.90 -25.16 24.72
CA MET A 23 -30.80 -25.21 26.21
C MET A 23 -29.41 -25.22 26.87
N MET A 24 -29.28 -24.32 27.85
CA MET A 24 -28.54 -24.43 29.12
C MET A 24 -27.45 -23.36 29.35
N GLU A 25 -27.78 -22.49 30.33
CA GLU A 25 -26.95 -21.69 31.25
C GLU A 25 -26.25 -20.38 30.81
N PRO A 26 -26.49 -19.25 31.53
CA PRO A 26 -25.90 -17.95 31.26
C PRO A 26 -24.72 -17.67 32.22
N SER A 27 -23.50 -17.98 31.81
CA SER A 27 -22.30 -17.50 32.53
C SER A 27 -21.04 -17.53 31.66
N LEU A 28 -21.14 -17.00 30.44
CA LEU A 28 -19.94 -16.62 29.71
C LEU A 28 -19.56 -15.19 30.07
N PRO A 29 -18.31 -14.94 30.52
CA PRO A 29 -17.86 -13.59 30.77
C PRO A 29 -17.93 -12.84 29.44
N ILE A 30 -18.60 -11.70 29.46
CA ILE A 30 -18.63 -10.74 28.36
C ILE A 30 -17.17 -10.43 28.04
N CYS A 31 -16.64 -11.08 27.01
CA CYS A 31 -15.38 -10.70 26.41
C CYS A 31 -15.67 -9.32 25.83
N SER A 32 -15.38 -8.27 26.62
CA SER A 32 -15.47 -6.89 26.15
C SER A 32 -14.62 -6.82 24.90
N ALA A 33 -15.28 -6.73 23.75
CA ALA A 33 -14.64 -6.35 22.51
C ALA A 33 -14.05 -4.97 22.78
N VAL A 34 -12.76 -4.92 23.10
CA VAL A 34 -12.01 -3.67 23.17
C VAL A 34 -12.05 -3.13 21.75
N ALA A 35 -12.92 -2.15 21.52
CA ALA A 35 -12.95 -1.41 20.28
C ALA A 35 -11.55 -0.83 20.07
N LEU A 36 -10.78 -1.41 19.16
CA LEU A 36 -9.48 -0.89 18.76
C LEU A 36 -9.70 0.56 18.30
N SER A 37 -9.18 1.51 19.07
CA SER A 37 -9.29 2.92 18.73
C SER A 37 -8.68 3.14 17.35
N ALA A 38 -9.36 3.92 16.50
CA ALA A 38 -8.89 4.18 15.15
C ALA A 38 -7.42 4.66 15.16
N PRO A 39 -6.58 4.13 14.24
CA PRO A 39 -5.18 4.53 14.16
C PRO A 39 -5.08 6.03 13.90
N LYS A 40 -4.21 6.70 14.66
CA LYS A 40 -4.02 8.14 14.58
C LYS A 40 -2.81 8.47 13.70
N PRO A 41 -2.88 9.55 12.90
CA PRO A 41 -1.71 10.09 12.19
C PRO A 41 -0.53 10.36 13.13
N ILE A 42 0.68 10.12 12.64
CA ILE A 42 1.90 10.46 13.36
C ILE A 42 2.22 11.93 13.13
N THR A 43 2.27 12.70 14.23
CA THR A 43 2.59 14.14 14.23
C THR A 43 3.97 14.45 14.81
N GLY A 44 4.72 13.43 15.25
CA GLY A 44 6.04 13.60 15.84
C GLY A 44 7.13 14.01 14.83
N LYS A 45 8.31 14.39 15.35
CA LYS A 45 9.44 14.85 14.54
C LYS A 45 10.02 13.72 13.67
N TRP A 46 10.12 13.97 12.37
CA TRP A 46 10.84 13.10 11.44
C TRP A 46 12.36 13.20 11.66
N PRO A 47 13.14 12.10 11.53
CA PRO A 47 12.70 10.75 11.16
C PRO A 47 12.22 9.88 12.34
N GLN A 48 12.60 10.23 13.57
CA GLN A 48 12.53 9.33 14.72
C GLN A 48 11.12 8.93 15.16
N ALA A 49 10.12 9.78 14.92
CA ALA A 49 8.74 9.46 15.24
C ALA A 49 8.09 8.44 14.29
N PHE A 50 8.73 8.12 13.16
CA PHE A 50 8.15 7.28 12.11
C PHE A 50 8.64 5.83 12.21
N PRO A 51 7.82 4.84 11.79
CA PRO A 51 8.15 3.42 11.94
C PRO A 51 9.48 2.99 11.32
N ALA A 52 9.84 3.52 10.15
CA ALA A 52 11.12 3.23 9.49
C ALA A 52 12.32 4.01 10.08
N LYS A 53 12.09 4.90 11.05
CA LYS A 53 13.11 5.74 11.70
C LYS A 53 14.00 6.42 10.65
N ASP A 54 15.32 6.32 10.80
CA ASP A 54 16.31 6.94 9.90
C ASP A 54 16.22 6.46 8.43
N LEU A 55 15.55 5.32 8.16
CA LEU A 55 15.27 4.85 6.80
C LEU A 55 13.98 5.46 6.21
N CYS A 56 13.23 6.24 6.98
CA CYS A 56 11.97 6.82 6.52
C CYS A 56 12.19 7.86 5.42
N SER A 57 11.70 7.59 4.22
CA SER A 57 11.74 8.55 3.09
C SER A 57 10.78 9.74 3.20
N ASN A 58 10.03 9.87 4.30
CA ASN A 58 9.01 10.91 4.49
C ASN A 58 7.94 10.95 3.38
N CYS A 59 7.55 9.78 2.84
CA CYS A 59 6.56 9.67 1.75
C CYS A 59 5.14 10.14 2.07
N GLY A 60 4.85 10.50 3.34
CA GLY A 60 3.54 11.01 3.77
C GLY A 60 2.52 9.95 4.23
N LEU A 61 2.75 8.66 3.97
CA LEU A 61 1.82 7.57 4.34
C LEU A 61 1.37 7.64 5.81
N CYS A 62 2.32 7.74 6.73
CA CYS A 62 2.07 7.76 8.18
C CYS A 62 1.44 9.07 8.71
N LYS A 63 1.22 10.07 7.85
CA LYS A 63 0.54 11.33 8.20
C LYS A 63 -0.98 11.23 8.01
N SER A 64 -1.50 10.06 7.61
CA SER A 64 -2.92 9.76 7.52
C SER A 64 -3.28 8.60 8.45
N SER A 65 -4.52 8.53 8.92
CA SER A 65 -5.01 7.44 9.78
C SER A 65 -4.97 6.09 9.04
N VAL A 66 -5.41 6.09 7.77
CA VAL A 66 -5.39 4.90 6.90
C VAL A 66 -3.96 4.40 6.68
N GLY A 67 -3.03 5.31 6.36
CA GLY A 67 -1.66 4.91 6.08
C GLY A 67 -0.87 4.45 7.31
N VAL A 68 -1.23 4.92 8.52
CA VAL A 68 -0.69 4.35 9.77
C VAL A 68 -1.18 2.92 9.99
N ALA A 69 -2.45 2.63 9.68
CA ALA A 69 -3.02 1.29 9.81
C ALA A 69 -2.32 0.26 8.92
N SER A 70 -1.93 0.67 7.71
CA SER A 70 -1.36 -0.21 6.68
C SER A 70 0.17 -0.10 6.56
N VAL A 71 0.86 0.50 7.54
CA VAL A 71 2.29 0.85 7.38
C VAL A 71 3.18 -0.39 7.22
N THR A 72 2.87 -1.51 7.88
CA THR A 72 3.65 -2.75 7.75
C THR A 72 3.53 -3.35 6.36
N GLU A 73 2.35 -3.25 5.75
CA GLU A 73 2.04 -3.83 4.43
C GLU A 73 2.30 -2.88 3.25
N ALA A 74 2.51 -1.59 3.50
CA ALA A 74 2.71 -0.60 2.43
C ALA A 74 4.07 0.11 2.46
N CYS A 75 4.77 0.17 3.60
CA CYS A 75 6.03 0.91 3.70
C CYS A 75 7.16 0.23 2.95
N ALA A 76 7.78 0.92 1.98
CA ALA A 76 8.91 0.42 1.18
C ALA A 76 10.19 0.10 1.98
N PHE A 77 10.25 0.41 3.27
CA PHE A 77 11.41 0.20 4.14
C PHE A 77 11.14 -0.75 5.31
N LEU A 78 9.95 -1.34 5.39
CA LEU A 78 9.57 -2.30 6.43
C LEU A 78 9.08 -3.61 5.80
N GLY A 79 9.27 -4.71 6.53
CA GLY A 79 8.95 -6.05 6.03
C GLY A 79 9.76 -6.36 4.77
N ASP A 80 9.07 -6.84 3.73
CA ASP A 80 9.63 -7.09 2.40
C ASP A 80 10.11 -5.80 1.69
N GLY A 81 9.74 -4.63 2.20
CA GLY A 81 10.23 -3.35 1.71
C GLY A 81 9.89 -3.10 0.24
N MET A 82 10.92 -2.88 -0.58
CA MET A 82 10.78 -2.66 -2.02
C MET A 82 10.69 -3.93 -2.86
N SER A 83 11.01 -5.12 -2.33
CA SER A 83 10.88 -6.37 -3.12
C SER A 83 9.43 -6.66 -3.49
N ARG A 84 8.46 -6.14 -2.73
CA ARG A 84 7.02 -6.21 -3.04
C ARG A 84 6.66 -5.64 -4.41
N VAL A 85 7.48 -4.77 -4.99
CA VAL A 85 7.23 -4.23 -6.34
C VAL A 85 7.03 -5.37 -7.34
N GLU A 86 7.83 -6.44 -7.27
CA GLU A 86 7.73 -7.57 -8.21
C GLU A 86 6.36 -8.27 -8.17
N ALA A 87 5.78 -8.41 -6.98
CA ALA A 87 4.44 -8.96 -6.81
C ALA A 87 3.34 -7.98 -7.26
N LEU A 88 3.53 -6.68 -7.02
CA LEU A 88 2.57 -5.63 -7.38
C LEU A 88 2.51 -5.37 -8.89
N GLU A 89 3.59 -5.62 -9.64
CA GLU A 89 3.64 -5.42 -11.09
C GLU A 89 2.58 -6.22 -11.83
N ALA A 90 2.38 -7.48 -11.46
CA ALA A 90 1.32 -8.30 -12.06
C ALA A 90 -0.08 -7.72 -11.81
N THR A 91 -0.29 -7.05 -10.67
CA THR A 91 -1.57 -6.43 -10.33
C THR A 91 -1.76 -5.09 -11.06
N VAL A 92 -0.71 -4.28 -11.16
CA VAL A 92 -0.77 -2.93 -11.74
C VAL A 92 -0.70 -2.95 -13.27
N HIS A 93 0.14 -3.82 -13.84
CA HIS A 93 0.40 -3.89 -15.28
C HIS A 93 -0.25 -5.11 -15.95
N GLY A 94 -0.84 -6.03 -15.19
CA GLY A 94 -1.43 -7.27 -15.71
C GLY A 94 -0.42 -8.37 -16.05
N ARG A 95 0.88 -8.12 -15.87
CA ARG A 95 1.97 -9.08 -16.10
C ARG A 95 3.20 -8.75 -15.24
N ALA A 96 4.05 -9.75 -15.03
CA ALA A 96 5.38 -9.56 -14.45
C ALA A 96 6.41 -9.14 -15.53
N ARG A 97 7.59 -8.71 -15.09
CA ARG A 97 8.75 -8.47 -15.96
C ARG A 97 9.18 -9.77 -16.64
N SER A 98 9.56 -9.66 -17.90
CA SER A 98 10.25 -10.72 -18.64
C SER A 98 11.74 -10.65 -18.31
N LEU A 99 12.25 -11.68 -17.65
CA LEU A 99 13.68 -11.83 -17.34
C LEU A 99 14.38 -12.87 -18.22
N ASP A 100 13.68 -13.35 -19.25
CA ASP A 100 14.16 -14.43 -20.10
C ASP A 100 14.96 -13.91 -21.31
N GLY A 101 16.16 -14.47 -21.52
CA GLY A 101 16.94 -14.34 -22.74
C GLY A 101 18.03 -13.24 -22.72
N ASP A 102 18.50 -12.86 -23.92
CA ASP A 102 19.55 -11.85 -24.12
C ASP A 102 19.04 -10.40 -23.95
N ASN A 103 17.73 -10.20 -23.82
CA ASN A 103 17.11 -8.89 -23.64
C ASN A 103 16.91 -8.58 -22.15
N LEU A 104 17.71 -7.63 -21.64
CA LEU A 104 17.67 -7.18 -20.24
C LEU A 104 16.90 -5.87 -20.04
N ASP A 105 16.16 -5.39 -21.04
CA ASP A 105 15.48 -4.09 -20.97
C ASP A 105 14.50 -4.02 -19.78
N GLU A 106 13.65 -5.03 -19.59
CA GLU A 106 12.72 -5.05 -18.46
C GLU A 106 13.40 -5.30 -17.11
N ALA A 107 14.58 -5.91 -17.10
CA ALA A 107 15.40 -6.03 -15.89
C ALA A 107 15.96 -4.66 -15.45
N HIS A 108 16.22 -3.75 -16.40
CA HIS A 108 16.76 -2.41 -16.13
C HIS A 108 15.68 -1.34 -15.94
N PHE A 109 14.64 -1.35 -16.77
CA PHE A 109 13.62 -0.30 -16.84
C PHE A 109 12.26 -0.70 -16.26
N GLY A 110 12.08 -1.99 -15.93
CA GLY A 110 10.80 -2.54 -15.48
C GLY A 110 9.81 -2.78 -16.63
N VAL A 111 8.57 -3.10 -16.27
CA VAL A 111 7.48 -3.37 -17.20
C VAL A 111 7.13 -2.09 -17.98
N HIS A 112 7.28 -2.12 -19.31
CA HIS A 112 6.97 -0.98 -20.18
C HIS A 112 6.41 -1.43 -21.54
N GLU A 113 5.75 -0.51 -22.25
CA GLU A 113 5.28 -0.72 -23.64
C GLU A 113 6.14 0.04 -24.65
N THR A 114 6.43 1.31 -24.39
CA THR A 114 7.25 2.14 -25.28
C THR A 114 8.01 3.18 -24.48
N ILE A 115 9.29 3.36 -24.82
CA ILE A 115 10.15 4.40 -24.25
C ILE A 115 10.40 5.44 -25.33
N VAL A 116 10.03 6.70 -25.07
CA VAL A 116 10.17 7.81 -26.02
C VAL A 116 10.84 9.01 -25.36
N LEU A 117 11.53 9.81 -26.18
CA LEU A 117 12.03 11.12 -25.78
C LEU A 117 10.98 12.18 -26.16
N ALA A 118 10.49 12.92 -25.17
CA ALA A 118 9.47 13.94 -25.36
C ALA A 118 9.95 15.31 -24.84
N ARG A 119 9.43 16.38 -25.46
CA ARG A 119 9.70 17.77 -25.07
C ARG A 119 8.40 18.55 -24.89
N GLY A 120 8.21 19.11 -23.69
CA GLY A 120 7.10 20.03 -23.41
C GLY A 120 7.39 21.47 -23.85
N PHE A 121 6.46 22.37 -23.55
CA PHE A 121 6.49 23.77 -23.99
C PHE A 121 6.22 24.79 -22.87
N LEU A 122 6.23 24.35 -21.60
CA LEU A 122 5.92 25.23 -20.47
C LEU A 122 7.15 26.01 -20.01
N LYS A 123 6.95 27.31 -19.79
CA LYS A 123 7.97 28.20 -19.20
C LYS A 123 8.05 27.97 -17.69
N ASN A 124 9.23 28.18 -17.12
CA ASN A 124 9.50 28.07 -15.67
C ASN A 124 9.23 26.69 -15.05
N ALA A 125 9.16 25.64 -15.85
CA ALA A 125 9.21 24.27 -15.35
C ALA A 125 10.67 23.84 -15.09
N GLN A 126 10.89 22.80 -14.26
CA GLN A 126 12.23 22.26 -13.99
C GLN A 126 12.98 21.86 -15.26
N TRP A 127 12.25 21.40 -16.29
CA TRP A 127 12.76 21.10 -17.63
C TRP A 127 11.88 21.79 -18.67
N THR A 128 11.14 21.01 -19.46
CA THR A 128 10.23 21.52 -20.51
C THR A 128 8.76 21.40 -20.11
N GLY A 129 8.49 20.89 -18.90
CA GLY A 129 7.14 20.83 -18.30
C GLY A 129 6.24 19.73 -18.85
N VAL A 130 6.80 18.59 -19.27
CA VAL A 130 6.00 17.44 -19.75
C VAL A 130 4.99 16.97 -18.70
N THR A 131 5.41 16.78 -17.45
CA THR A 131 4.54 16.33 -16.35
C THR A 131 3.41 17.33 -16.06
N THR A 132 3.74 18.61 -15.97
CA THR A 132 2.75 19.68 -15.76
C THR A 132 1.77 19.78 -16.93
N GLY A 133 2.25 19.65 -18.18
CA GLY A 133 1.39 19.66 -19.36
C GLY A 133 0.38 18.51 -19.36
N ILE A 134 0.80 17.30 -18.99
CA ILE A 134 -0.09 16.13 -18.86
C ILE A 134 -1.14 16.38 -17.77
N ALA A 135 -0.73 16.87 -16.60
CA ALA A 135 -1.66 17.15 -15.50
C ALA A 135 -2.73 18.19 -15.89
N ILE A 136 -2.34 19.25 -16.58
CA ILE A 136 -3.27 20.27 -17.09
C ILE A 136 -4.23 19.65 -18.10
N ALA A 137 -3.72 18.88 -19.07
CA ALA A 137 -4.56 18.26 -20.10
C ALA A 137 -5.62 17.33 -19.49
N TRP A 138 -5.29 16.56 -18.45
CA TRP A 138 -6.26 15.69 -17.76
C TRP A 138 -7.33 16.45 -16.98
N LEU A 139 -6.98 17.59 -16.38
CA LEU A 139 -7.94 18.46 -15.70
C LEU A 139 -8.87 19.14 -16.72
N GLU A 140 -8.31 19.69 -17.80
CA GLU A 140 -9.08 20.36 -18.85
C GLU A 140 -10.01 19.40 -19.59
N SER A 141 -9.58 18.14 -19.79
CA SER A 141 -10.41 17.11 -20.41
C SER A 141 -11.44 16.49 -19.46
N GLY A 142 -11.41 16.82 -18.17
CA GLY A 142 -12.25 16.18 -17.14
C GLY A 142 -11.96 14.69 -16.93
N MET A 143 -10.74 14.23 -17.23
CA MET A 143 -10.32 12.85 -16.96
C MET A 143 -10.10 12.61 -15.46
N VAL A 144 -9.72 13.67 -14.73
CA VAL A 144 -9.53 13.68 -13.28
C VAL A 144 -10.10 14.97 -12.69
N ASP A 145 -10.59 14.90 -11.44
CA ASP A 145 -11.11 16.07 -10.72
C ASP A 145 -10.02 16.80 -9.92
N ALA A 146 -8.93 16.11 -9.58
CA ALA A 146 -7.85 16.63 -8.76
C ALA A 146 -6.51 15.96 -9.10
N VAL A 147 -5.41 16.69 -8.86
CA VAL A 147 -4.03 16.20 -9.06
C VAL A 147 -3.23 16.41 -7.78
N VAL A 148 -2.52 15.37 -7.34
CA VAL A 148 -1.57 15.45 -6.22
C VAL A 148 -0.21 15.91 -6.75
N VAL A 149 0.29 17.03 -6.27
CA VAL A 149 1.58 17.64 -6.67
C VAL A 149 2.41 18.01 -5.44
N ALA A 150 3.72 18.15 -5.63
CA ALA A 150 4.69 18.51 -4.59
C ALA A 150 5.25 19.93 -4.78
#